data_AF-A0A966CWD5-F1
#
_entry.id   AF-A0A966CWD5-F1
#
_cell.length_a   1.000
_cell.length_b   1.000
_cell.length_c   1.000
_cell.angle_alpha   90.00
_cell.angle_beta   90.00
_cell.angle_gamma   90.00
#
_symmetry.space_group_name_H-M   'P 1'
#
loop_
_entity.id
_entity.type
_entity.pdbx_description
1 polymer ?
#
loop_
_entity_poly.entity_id
_entity_poly.type
_entity_poly.pdbx_seq_one_letter_code
_entity_poly.pdbx_strand_id
1 'polypeptide(L)'
;MERNLIYELTKTLQQTEGLERDFQEMTTSLREAIERNYIQKIQLAAGDQKAFAVEHPPKEVTLLRAIAPFLDEKGRGQITDITRSLLFAHTLQNVNENVTSLAQDGALIAARSSDGTGENLNPQAAKIAGLLLSIALMDKF
;
A
#
# COMPACT_ATOMS: atom_id res chain seq x y z
N MET A 1 5.19 31.13 -51.44
CA MET A 1 6.29 30.66 -50.59
C MET A 1 5.84 29.34 -49.97
N GLU A 2 6.39 28.22 -50.44
CA GLU A 2 6.09 26.90 -49.90
C GLU A 2 6.57 26.84 -48.45
N ARG A 3 5.66 26.52 -47.52
CA ARG A 3 6.01 26.27 -46.12
C ARG A 3 6.98 25.10 -46.12
N ASN A 4 8.25 25.39 -45.88
CA ASN A 4 9.29 24.37 -45.85
C ASN A 4 9.20 23.63 -44.50
N LEU A 5 8.24 22.70 -44.44
CA LEU A 5 7.90 21.88 -43.27
C LEU A 5 9.13 21.19 -42.69
N ILE A 6 10.07 20.81 -43.55
CA ILE A 6 11.34 20.19 -43.17
C ILE A 6 12.19 21.18 -42.37
N TYR A 7 12.24 22.46 -42.75
CA TYR A 7 12.99 23.48 -42.02
C TYR A 7 12.40 23.79 -40.64
N GLU A 8 11.07 23.84 -40.52
CA GLU A 8 10.42 24.00 -39.21
C GLU A 8 10.60 22.77 -38.33
N LEU A 9 10.50 21.55 -38.88
CA LEU A 9 10.78 20.31 -38.16
C LEU A 9 12.22 20.24 -37.66
N THR A 10 13.20 20.63 -38.48
CA THR A 10 14.61 20.68 -38.06
C THR A 10 14.83 21.73 -36.97
N LYS A 11 14.12 22.85 -37.02
CA LYS A 11 14.19 23.91 -35.99
C LYS A 11 13.55 23.48 -34.67
N THR A 12 12.43 22.75 -34.70
CA THR A 12 11.80 22.18 -33.50
C THR A 12 12.60 21.01 -32.93
N LEU A 13 13.23 20.20 -33.77
CA LEU A 13 14.11 19.11 -33.32
C LEU A 13 15.45 19.62 -32.78
N GLN A 14 15.92 20.80 -33.22
CA GLN A 14 17.06 21.51 -32.61
C GLN A 14 16.74 22.09 -31.23
N GLN A 15 15.46 22.25 -30.87
CA GLN A 15 15.01 22.65 -29.53
C GLN A 15 14.89 21.43 -28.60
N THR A 16 15.87 20.52 -28.64
CA THR A 16 15.95 19.32 -27.80
C THR A 16 15.94 19.64 -26.31
N GLU A 17 16.38 20.83 -25.89
CA GLU A 17 16.29 21.28 -24.49
C GLU A 17 14.84 21.44 -24.01
N GLY A 18 13.92 21.85 -24.90
CA GLY A 18 12.50 21.95 -24.59
C GLY A 18 11.87 20.56 -24.45
N LEU A 19 12.20 19.65 -25.37
CA LEU A 19 11.71 18.27 -25.33
C LEU A 19 12.21 17.51 -24.09
N GLU A 20 13.47 17.73 -23.68
CA GLU A 20 14.03 17.12 -22.47
C GLU A 20 13.35 17.66 -21.21
N ARG A 21 13.08 18.98 -21.16
CA ARG A 21 12.34 19.60 -20.07
C ARG A 21 10.90 19.09 -20.01
N ASP A 22 10.21 19.00 -21.14
CA ASP A 22 8.85 18.46 -21.23
C ASP A 22 8.82 16.99 -20.78
N PHE A 23 9.86 16.21 -21.10
CA PHE A 23 9.98 14.82 -20.65
C PHE A 23 10.25 14.73 -19.15
N GLN A 24 11.07 15.63 -18.59
CA GLN A 24 11.29 15.74 -17.15
C GLN A 24 10.00 16.14 -16.41
N GLU A 25 9.24 17.09 -16.94
CA GLU A 25 7.95 17.51 -16.38
C GLU A 25 6.90 16.40 -16.48
N MET A 26 6.85 15.68 -17.60
CA MET A 26 5.96 14.54 -17.77
C MET A 26 6.30 13.41 -16.80
N THR A 27 7.58 13.06 -16.65
CA THR A 27 8.00 12.01 -15.71
C THR A 27 7.78 12.40 -14.25
N THR A 28 7.97 13.68 -13.91
CA THR A 28 7.67 14.22 -12.58
C THR A 28 6.18 14.18 -12.29
N SER A 29 5.35 14.64 -13.23
CA SER A 29 3.90 14.61 -13.12
C SER A 29 3.37 13.18 -13.00
N LEU A 30 3.92 12.23 -13.78
CA LEU A 30 3.60 10.81 -13.68
C LEU A 30 3.97 10.24 -12.31
N ARG A 31 5.16 10.57 -11.79
CA ARG A 31 5.59 10.15 -10.46
C ARG A 31 4.63 10.65 -9.39
N GLU A 32 4.31 11.95 -9.40
CA GLU A 32 3.39 12.54 -8.44
C GLU A 32 1.98 11.96 -8.54
N ALA A 33 1.51 11.68 -9.75
CA ALA A 33 0.21 11.04 -9.96
C ALA A 33 0.19 9.61 -9.43
N ILE A 34 1.27 8.84 -9.63
CA ILE A 34 1.41 7.49 -9.08
C ILE A 34 1.45 7.53 -7.56
N GLU A 35 2.23 8.45 -6.99
CA GLU A 35 2.38 8.61 -5.55
C GLU A 35 1.04 8.95 -4.89
N ARG A 36 0.32 9.95 -5.42
CA ARG A 36 -0.99 10.35 -4.89
C ARG A 36 -2.06 9.28 -5.08
N ASN A 37 -2.15 8.66 -6.25
CA ASN A 37 -3.27 7.77 -6.55
C ASN A 37 -3.11 6.37 -5.98
N TYR A 38 -1.87 5.87 -5.85
CA TYR A 38 -1.62 4.48 -5.47
C TYR A 38 -0.85 4.38 -4.15
N ILE A 39 0.31 5.05 -4.04
CA ILE A 39 1.18 4.89 -2.86
C ILE A 39 0.50 5.44 -1.60
N GLN A 40 -0.08 6.64 -1.66
CA GLN A 40 -0.79 7.23 -0.52
C GLN A 40 -2.00 6.38 -0.09
N LYS A 41 -2.76 5.81 -1.03
CA LYS A 41 -3.89 4.93 -0.71
C LYS A 41 -3.44 3.65 -0.02
N ILE A 42 -2.36 3.04 -0.50
CA ILE A 42 -1.77 1.84 0.12
C ILE A 42 -1.25 2.17 1.52
N GLN A 43 -0.58 3.31 1.70
CA GLN A 43 -0.11 3.75 3.00
C GLN A 43 -1.24 4.07 3.97
N LEU A 44 -2.32 4.69 3.51
CA LEU A 44 -3.53 4.93 4.31
C LEU A 44 -4.14 3.59 4.76
N ALA A 45 -4.38 2.68 3.83
CA ALA A 45 -4.91 1.35 4.14
C ALA A 45 -4.02 0.57 5.13
N ALA A 46 -2.69 0.66 4.99
CA ALA A 46 -1.74 0.07 5.95
C ALA A 46 -1.85 0.74 7.34
N GLY A 47 -2.09 2.05 7.38
CA GLY A 47 -2.34 2.79 8.61
C GLY A 47 -3.61 2.33 9.32
N ASP A 48 -4.70 2.22 8.57
CA ASP A 48 -6.00 1.79 9.08
C ASP A 48 -5.94 0.34 9.58
N GLN A 49 -5.26 -0.54 8.84
CA GLN A 49 -5.07 -1.94 9.26
C GLN A 49 -4.23 -2.05 10.54
N LYS A 50 -3.20 -1.21 10.70
CA LYS A 50 -2.43 -1.12 11.96
C LYS A 50 -3.30 -0.62 13.11
N ALA A 51 -4.07 0.45 12.88
CA ALA A 51 -4.95 1.01 13.90
C ALA A 51 -5.98 -0.03 14.37
N PHE A 52 -6.61 -0.72 13.43
CA PHE A 52 -7.54 -1.81 13.70
C PHE A 52 -6.92 -2.93 14.55
N ALA A 53 -5.69 -3.35 14.24
CA ALA A 53 -5.01 -4.38 15.02
C ALA A 53 -4.58 -3.94 16.43
N VAL A 54 -4.35 -2.64 16.62
CA VAL A 54 -4.07 -2.06 17.94
C VAL A 54 -5.35 -1.97 18.78
N GLU A 55 -6.49 -1.62 18.16
CA GLU A 55 -7.81 -1.55 18.79
C GLU A 55 -8.39 -2.94 19.10
N HIS A 56 -8.11 -3.92 18.25
CA HIS A 56 -8.54 -5.30 18.38
C HIS A 56 -7.35 -6.26 18.49
N PRO A 57 -6.60 -6.20 19.62
CA PRO A 57 -5.44 -7.06 19.79
C PRO A 57 -5.87 -8.53 19.93
N PRO A 58 -5.06 -9.47 19.40
CA PRO A 58 -5.32 -10.88 19.58
C PRO A 58 -5.16 -11.28 21.07
N LYS A 59 -5.71 -12.44 21.43
CA LYS A 59 -5.78 -12.88 22.83
C LYS A 59 -4.39 -13.00 23.44
N GLU A 60 -3.42 -13.45 22.66
CA GLU A 60 -2.02 -13.62 23.01
C GLU A 60 -1.38 -12.27 23.39
N VAL A 61 -1.62 -11.23 22.59
CA VAL A 61 -1.14 -9.86 22.84
C VAL A 61 -1.77 -9.29 24.10
N THR A 62 -3.05 -9.57 24.34
CA THR A 62 -3.75 -9.14 25.55
C THR A 62 -3.17 -9.81 26.80
N LEU A 63 -2.88 -11.12 26.73
CA LEU A 63 -2.27 -11.88 27.81
C LEU A 63 -0.84 -11.41 28.11
N LEU A 64 -0.02 -11.20 27.08
CA LEU A 64 1.35 -10.70 27.24
C LEU A 64 1.37 -9.29 27.85
N ARG A 65 0.44 -8.41 27.44
CA ARG A 65 0.26 -7.10 28.06
C ARG A 65 -0.16 -7.19 29.52
N ALA A 66 -0.98 -8.18 29.90
CA ALA A 66 -1.38 -8.40 31.28
C ALA A 66 -0.24 -8.94 32.18
N ILE A 67 0.73 -9.64 31.59
CA ILE A 67 1.92 -10.16 32.29
C ILE A 67 3.02 -9.09 32.42
N ALA A 68 3.07 -8.12 31.50
CA ALA A 68 4.09 -7.07 31.49
C ALA A 68 4.33 -6.32 32.83
N PRO A 69 3.31 -5.98 33.64
CA PRO A 69 3.51 -5.30 34.93
C PRO A 69 4.34 -6.12 35.93
N PHE A 70 4.31 -7.45 35.82
CA PHE A 70 4.98 -8.37 36.75
C PHE A 70 6.46 -8.64 36.39
N LEU A 71 6.95 -8.07 35.29
CA LEU A 71 8.33 -8.25 34.82
C LEU A 71 9.22 -7.08 35.19
N ASP A 72 10.53 -7.36 35.23
CA ASP A 72 11.60 -6.37 35.32
C ASP A 72 11.67 -5.52 34.04
N GLU A 73 12.42 -4.42 34.08
CA GLU A 73 12.48 -3.45 32.99
C GLU A 73 13.00 -4.06 31.68
N LYS A 74 13.91 -5.04 31.78
CA LYS A 74 14.38 -5.84 30.65
C LYS A 74 13.30 -6.77 30.10
N GLY A 75 12.57 -7.49 30.96
CA GLY A 75 11.46 -8.35 30.56
C GLY A 75 10.29 -7.57 29.95
N ARG A 76 10.02 -6.35 30.42
CA ARG A 76 9.02 -5.44 29.82
C ARG A 76 9.40 -5.03 28.39
N GLY A 77 10.67 -4.73 28.15
CA GLY A 77 11.17 -4.47 26.80
C GLY A 77 10.96 -5.66 25.87
N GLN A 78 11.36 -6.85 26.31
CA GLN A 78 11.20 -8.09 25.55
C GLN A 78 9.73 -8.41 25.25
N ILE A 79 8.84 -8.28 26.23
CA ILE A 79 7.40 -8.48 26.02
C ILE A 79 6.84 -7.46 25.04
N THR A 80 7.29 -6.21 25.07
CA THR A 80 6.85 -5.17 24.13
C THR A 80 7.25 -5.53 22.70
N ASP A 81 8.47 -6.01 22.49
CA ASP A 81 8.98 -6.42 21.17
C ASP A 81 8.25 -7.66 20.65
N ILE A 82 7.99 -8.65 21.51
CA ILE A 82 7.20 -9.85 21.17
C ILE A 82 5.76 -9.45 20.83
N THR A 83 5.18 -8.53 21.59
CA THR A 83 3.82 -8.02 21.36
C THR A 83 3.71 -7.32 20.01
N ARG A 84 4.71 -6.50 19.63
CA ARG A 84 4.77 -5.86 18.31
C ARG A 84 4.91 -6.89 17.19
N SER A 85 5.80 -7.86 17.37
CA SER A 85 6.03 -8.92 16.38
C SER A 85 4.79 -9.78 16.15
N LEU A 86 4.06 -10.13 17.22
CA LEU A 86 2.80 -10.88 17.13
C LEU A 86 1.67 -10.07 16.49
N LEU A 87 1.55 -8.78 16.83
CA LEU A 87 0.61 -7.88 16.16
C LEU A 87 0.90 -7.80 14.66
N PHE A 88 2.17 -7.64 14.28
CA PHE A 88 2.59 -7.62 12.88
C PHE A 88 2.25 -8.94 12.17
N ALA A 89 2.62 -10.08 12.75
CA ALA A 89 2.32 -11.39 12.17
C ALA A 89 0.81 -11.62 11.99
N HIS A 90 0.01 -11.25 12.99
CA HIS A 90 -1.44 -11.37 12.92
C HIS A 90 -2.05 -10.43 11.87
N THR A 91 -1.54 -9.20 11.72
CA THR A 91 -1.99 -8.29 10.65
C THR A 91 -1.67 -8.85 9.27
N LEU A 92 -0.49 -9.43 9.09
CA LEU A 92 -0.07 -10.04 7.83
C LEU A 92 -0.95 -11.25 7.48
N GLN A 93 -1.25 -12.09 8.47
CA GLN A 93 -2.14 -13.23 8.30
C GLN A 93 -3.55 -12.79 7.88
N ASN A 94 -4.12 -11.79 8.56
CA ASN A 94 -5.43 -11.23 8.20
C ASN A 94 -5.44 -10.66 6.77
N VAL A 95 -4.38 -9.95 6.36
CA VAL A 95 -4.26 -9.43 4.99
C VAL A 95 -4.20 -10.58 3.99
N ASN A 96 -3.42 -11.62 4.26
CA ASN A 96 -3.31 -12.78 3.38
C ASN A 96 -4.63 -13.55 3.27
N GLU A 97 -5.34 -13.77 4.38
CA GLU A 97 -6.68 -14.39 4.40
C GLU A 97 -7.72 -13.57 3.63
N ASN A 98 -7.67 -12.24 3.75
CA ASN A 98 -8.52 -11.35 2.97
C ASN A 98 -8.20 -11.44 1.45
N VAL A 99 -6.91 -11.49 1.10
CA VAL A 99 -6.47 -11.61 -0.31
C VAL A 99 -6.84 -12.96 -0.91
N THR A 100 -6.69 -14.06 -0.17
CA THR A 100 -7.09 -15.39 -0.64
C THR A 100 -8.59 -15.50 -0.76
N SER A 101 -9.36 -14.94 0.19
CA SER A 101 -10.81 -14.86 0.11
C SER A 101 -11.28 -14.01 -1.08
N LEU A 102 -10.67 -12.86 -1.36
CA LEU A 102 -10.96 -12.07 -2.56
C LEU A 102 -10.62 -12.82 -3.86
N ALA A 103 -9.53 -13.58 -3.88
CA ALA A 103 -9.10 -14.35 -5.05
C ALA A 103 -9.99 -15.58 -5.33
N GLN A 104 -10.70 -16.08 -4.32
CA GLN A 104 -11.60 -17.25 -4.43
C GLN A 104 -13.07 -16.84 -4.62
N ASP A 105 -13.55 -15.83 -3.89
CA ASP A 105 -14.97 -15.44 -3.78
C ASP A 105 -15.23 -14.01 -4.30
N GLY A 106 -14.53 -13.58 -5.35
CA GLY A 106 -14.54 -12.20 -5.87
C GLY A 106 -15.92 -11.54 -6.05
N ALA A 107 -17.00 -12.31 -6.17
CA ALA A 107 -18.38 -11.82 -6.24
C ALA A 107 -19.04 -11.51 -4.88
N LEU A 108 -18.67 -12.20 -3.79
CA LEU A 108 -19.30 -12.04 -2.46
C LEU A 108 -18.70 -10.88 -1.65
N ILE A 109 -17.48 -10.44 -1.96
CA ILE A 109 -16.82 -9.34 -1.24
C ILE A 109 -17.09 -7.97 -1.86
N ALA A 110 -17.40 -7.88 -3.16
CA ALA A 110 -17.91 -6.62 -3.74
C ALA A 110 -19.26 -6.18 -3.13
N ALA A 111 -20.00 -7.11 -2.51
CA ALA A 111 -21.19 -6.82 -1.72
C ALA A 111 -20.90 -6.34 -0.29
N ARG A 112 -19.64 -6.47 0.19
CA ARG A 112 -19.17 -6.01 1.51
C ARG A 112 -18.35 -4.71 1.45
N SER A 113 -17.92 -4.28 0.26
CA SER A 113 -17.34 -2.95 0.08
C SER A 113 -18.44 -1.89 0.10
N SER A 114 -18.13 -0.72 0.65
CA SER A 114 -19.10 0.39 0.77
C SER A 114 -19.62 0.91 -0.56
N ASP A 115 -19.00 0.55 -1.68
CA ASP A 115 -19.33 1.05 -3.01
C ASP A 115 -20.30 0.15 -3.80
N GLY A 116 -20.58 -1.09 -3.38
CA GLY A 116 -21.65 -1.94 -3.95
C GLY A 116 -21.58 -2.23 -5.46
N THR A 117 -20.57 -1.74 -6.17
CA THR A 117 -20.34 -2.02 -7.59
C THR A 117 -19.59 -3.34 -7.67
N GLY A 118 -20.29 -4.40 -8.05
CA GLY A 118 -19.77 -5.72 -8.36
C GLY A 118 -18.82 -5.72 -9.55
N GLU A 119 -17.70 -5.03 -9.46
CA GLU A 119 -16.61 -5.15 -10.40
C GLU A 119 -15.92 -6.49 -10.15
N ASN A 120 -15.84 -7.32 -11.20
CA ASN A 120 -15.04 -8.55 -11.19
C ASN A 120 -13.57 -8.17 -11.04
N LEU A 121 -13.11 -8.09 -9.79
CA LEU A 121 -11.72 -7.80 -9.46
C LEU A 121 -10.83 -8.94 -9.98
N ASN A 122 -9.76 -8.57 -10.70
CA ASN A 122 -8.79 -9.55 -11.17
C ASN A 122 -8.07 -10.18 -9.94
N PRO A 123 -8.09 -11.52 -9.78
CA PRO A 123 -7.45 -12.20 -8.65
C PRO A 123 -5.94 -11.95 -8.57
N GLN A 124 -5.28 -11.60 -9.69
CA GLN A 124 -3.88 -11.19 -9.69
C GLN A 124 -3.67 -9.78 -9.11
N ALA A 125 -4.60 -8.85 -9.37
CA ALA A 125 -4.55 -7.51 -8.80
C ALA A 125 -4.74 -7.53 -7.28
N ALA A 126 -5.62 -8.41 -6.77
CA ALA A 126 -5.78 -8.62 -5.33
C ALA A 126 -4.49 -9.13 -4.67
N LYS A 127 -3.77 -10.07 -5.32
CA LYS A 127 -2.47 -10.56 -4.83
C LYS A 127 -1.40 -9.48 -4.80
N ILE A 128 -1.32 -8.66 -5.85
CA ILE A 128 -0.37 -7.53 -5.91
C ILE A 128 -0.70 -6.49 -4.84
N ALA A 129 -1.97 -6.16 -4.67
CA ALA A 129 -2.42 -5.24 -3.61
C ALA A 129 -2.07 -5.77 -2.21
N GLY A 130 -2.26 -7.08 -1.97
CA GLY A 130 -1.87 -7.75 -0.74
C GLY A 130 -0.37 -7.66 -0.44
N LEU A 131 0.48 -7.88 -1.46
CA LEU A 131 1.93 -7.76 -1.34
C LEU A 131 2.36 -6.32 -1.06
N LEU A 132 1.81 -5.34 -1.78
CA LEU A 132 2.13 -3.93 -1.57
C LEU A 132 1.67 -3.44 -0.20
N LEU A 133 0.51 -3.89 0.27
CA LEU A 133 0.01 -3.60 1.61
C LEU A 133 0.91 -4.23 2.68
N SER A 134 1.38 -5.46 2.46
CA SER A 134 2.31 -6.15 3.37
C SER A 134 3.64 -5.41 3.48
N ILE A 135 4.19 -4.94 2.36
CA ILE A 135 5.41 -4.12 2.34
C ILE A 135 5.18 -2.79 3.07
N ALA A 136 4.05 -2.12 2.84
CA ALA A 136 3.72 -0.88 3.52
C ALA A 136 3.48 -1.06 5.03
N LEU A 137 3.00 -2.23 5.47
CA LEU A 137 2.84 -2.55 6.89
C LEU A 137 4.20 -2.78 7.57
N MET A 138 5.18 -3.35 6.86
CA MET A 138 6.53 -3.58 7.39
C MET A 138 7.24 -2.29 7.79
N ASP A 139 7.00 -1.20 7.06
CA ASP A 139 7.58 0.12 7.37
C ASP A 139 6.90 0.80 8.58
N LYS A 140 5.73 0.30 9.01
CA LYS A 140 4.92 0.93 10.06
C LYS A 140 5.00 0.27 11.43
N PHE A 141 5.46 -0.98 11.56
CA PHE A 141 5.54 -1.73 12.82
C PHE A 141 6.96 -1.74 13.39
#